data_AF-A0A411YBJ3-F1
#
_entry.id   AF-A0A411YBJ3-F1
#
_cell.length_a   1.000
_cell.length_b   1.000
_cell.length_c   1.000
_cell.angle_alpha   90.00
_cell.angle_beta   90.00
_cell.angle_gamma   90.00
#
_symmetry.space_group_name_H-M   'P 1'
#
loop_
_entity.id
_entity.type
_entity.pdbx_description
1 polymer ?
#
loop_
_entity_poly.entity_id
_entity_poly.type
_entity_poly.pdbx_seq_one_letter_code
_entity_poly.pdbx_strand_id
1 'polypeptide(L)'
;MPTGEAMTDTSPLRSSRTGHSSAADPAAAATEAIVSALGDTTPQPEDVVFLFAGGGYEPRPLVDAGAAAAAPARLVACNTILGFVAGSGIHGTVALHVPGGELGMGVAAAREQDGDLHEASRQAAAEAKAAAGPTGSHSALLLLSSGHIGGQRDVVQGAYEIAGARVPLVGGAAASDEQMSPTWLGLDREVIGQGVIAVWINSSRPLGVAVEHGWAPVSGPLMVTRARDNVILELDGRPALDVYMEQRGPLAEGEAPFGWRTLDRPWACPPSTAPSRCGWSRAPPTTVVWRCSRTSTTSRSCGSWGPTPPRCSTVPARPSVEPSNGWAVSHGPCWSSAAPRVRHCSARRPPPRRPR
;
A
#
# COMPACT_ATOMS: atom_id res chain seq x y z
N MET A 1 43.82 4.08 13.33
CA MET A 1 42.41 4.03 12.87
C MET A 1 41.66 3.20 13.88
N PRO A 2 40.73 3.78 14.68
CA PRO A 2 39.97 2.96 15.60
C PRO A 2 38.95 2.15 14.82
N THR A 3 38.97 0.84 15.04
CA THR A 3 37.96 -0.12 14.60
C THR A 3 36.67 0.17 15.35
N GLY A 4 35.71 0.82 14.69
CA GLY A 4 34.38 1.04 15.25
C GLY A 4 33.59 -0.26 15.25
N GLU A 5 33.55 -0.93 16.40
CA GLU A 5 32.47 -1.87 16.70
C GLU A 5 31.16 -1.09 16.66
N ALA A 6 30.27 -1.44 15.74
CA ALA A 6 28.89 -0.97 15.75
C ALA A 6 28.21 -1.59 16.97
N MET A 7 28.31 -0.91 18.10
CA MET A 7 27.62 -1.27 19.33
C MET A 7 26.11 -1.06 19.06
N THR A 8 25.40 -2.13 18.73
CA THR A 8 23.94 -2.14 18.73
C THR A 8 23.51 -1.91 20.17
N ASP A 9 23.18 -0.66 20.50
CA ASP A 9 22.50 -0.31 21.75
C ASP A 9 21.27 -1.24 21.87
N THR A 10 21.04 -1.88 23.01
CA THR A 10 19.86 -2.73 23.25
C THR A 10 18.94 -2.14 24.31
N SER A 11 19.13 -0.86 24.64
CA SER A 11 18.25 -0.14 25.55
C SER A 11 16.81 -0.21 25.04
N PRO A 12 15.84 -0.51 25.91
CA PRO A 12 14.46 -0.67 25.47
C PRO A 12 13.94 0.67 24.95
N LEU A 13 13.54 0.69 23.68
CA LEU A 13 12.65 1.71 23.14
C LEU A 13 11.43 1.83 24.07
N ARG A 14 10.91 3.06 24.26
CA ARG A 14 9.61 3.22 24.93
C ARG A 14 8.61 2.30 24.26
N SER A 15 8.02 1.39 25.03
CA SER A 15 7.14 0.36 24.49
C SER A 15 5.83 0.99 24.02
N SER A 16 5.46 0.73 22.77
CA SER A 16 4.10 0.99 22.30
C SER A 16 3.09 0.19 23.11
N ARG A 17 1.88 0.73 23.27
CA ARG A 17 0.80 0.08 24.01
C ARG A 17 -0.50 0.13 23.24
N THR A 18 -1.34 -0.87 23.47
CA THR A 18 -2.66 -0.97 22.88
C THR A 18 -3.74 -0.84 23.94
N GLY A 19 -4.88 -0.27 23.58
CA GLY A 19 -6.09 -0.21 24.38
C GLY A 19 -7.31 -0.53 23.54
N HIS A 20 -8.45 -0.80 24.17
CA HIS A 20 -9.70 -1.03 23.47
C HIS A 20 -10.91 -0.60 24.30
N SER A 21 -12.04 -0.40 23.63
CA SER A 21 -13.33 -0.20 24.26
C SER A 21 -14.43 -0.86 23.44
N SER A 22 -15.49 -1.28 24.12
CA SER A 22 -16.74 -1.78 23.53
C SER A 22 -17.93 -0.88 23.86
N ALA A 23 -17.68 0.37 24.29
CA ALA A 23 -18.74 1.32 24.59
C ALA A 23 -19.58 1.64 23.34
N ALA A 24 -20.90 1.76 23.51
CA ALA A 24 -21.80 2.07 22.40
C ALA A 24 -21.72 3.55 21.97
N ASP A 25 -21.43 4.45 22.92
CA ASP A 25 -21.24 5.87 22.62
C ASP A 25 -19.89 6.09 21.92
N PRO A 26 -19.86 6.77 20.75
CA PRO A 26 -18.64 6.97 19.97
C PRO A 26 -17.55 7.76 20.72
N ALA A 27 -17.93 8.78 21.51
CA ALA A 27 -16.99 9.60 22.24
C ALA A 27 -16.41 8.84 23.44
N ALA A 28 -17.25 8.09 24.16
CA ALA A 28 -16.80 7.20 25.23
C ALA A 28 -15.86 6.11 24.70
N ALA A 29 -16.23 5.45 23.59
CA ALA A 29 -15.44 4.39 22.98
C ALA A 29 -14.04 4.87 22.55
N ALA A 30 -13.94 6.06 21.93
CA ALA A 30 -12.64 6.63 21.59
C ALA A 30 -11.81 6.96 22.84
N THR A 31 -12.43 7.64 23.81
CA THR A 31 -11.75 8.10 25.03
C THR A 31 -11.21 6.92 25.84
N GLU A 32 -12.05 5.91 26.10
CA GLU A 32 -11.68 4.72 26.87
C GLU A 32 -10.55 3.94 26.20
N ALA A 33 -10.62 3.70 24.89
CA ALA A 33 -9.59 2.97 24.17
C ALA A 33 -8.23 3.71 24.21
N ILE A 34 -8.23 5.02 23.99
CA ILE A 34 -7.00 5.83 24.00
C ILE A 34 -6.42 5.95 25.40
N VAL A 35 -7.25 6.23 26.41
CA VAL A 35 -6.79 6.28 27.81
C VAL A 35 -6.21 4.93 28.23
N SER A 36 -6.83 3.82 27.82
CA SER A 36 -6.30 2.48 28.04
C SER A 36 -4.95 2.26 27.35
N ALA A 37 -4.77 2.72 26.11
CA ALA A 37 -3.50 2.62 25.40
C ALA A 37 -2.39 3.49 26.03
N LEU A 38 -2.73 4.70 26.48
CA LEU A 38 -1.81 5.61 27.15
C LEU A 38 -1.40 5.10 28.53
N GLY A 39 -2.31 4.45 29.28
CA GLY A 39 -2.06 4.04 30.66
C GLY A 39 -1.60 5.22 31.52
N ASP A 40 -0.51 5.05 32.27
CA ASP A 40 0.07 6.11 33.12
C ASP A 40 0.98 7.09 32.34
N THR A 41 1.09 6.98 31.02
CA THR A 41 1.97 7.85 30.23
C THR A 41 1.24 9.09 29.75
N THR A 42 1.83 10.24 30.03
CA THR A 42 1.41 11.51 29.46
C THR A 42 1.85 11.58 27.99
N PRO A 43 0.91 11.69 27.03
CA PRO A 43 1.24 11.81 25.61
C PRO A 43 2.10 13.05 25.34
N GLN A 44 3.00 12.96 24.37
CA GLN A 44 3.86 14.06 23.94
C GLN A 44 3.52 14.50 22.51
N PRO A 45 3.86 15.74 22.09
CA PRO A 45 3.59 16.24 20.74
C PRO A 45 4.16 15.39 19.59
N GLU A 46 5.27 14.70 19.84
CA GLU A 46 5.92 13.78 18.91
C GLU A 46 5.28 12.39 18.83
N ASP A 47 4.36 12.07 19.74
CA ASP A 47 3.68 10.77 19.76
C ASP A 47 2.58 10.72 18.68
N VAL A 48 2.29 9.49 18.24
CA VAL A 48 1.15 9.20 17.36
C VAL A 48 0.26 8.17 18.04
N VAL A 49 -1.04 8.46 18.10
CA VAL A 49 -2.07 7.52 18.53
C VAL A 49 -2.88 7.09 17.33
N PHE A 50 -2.88 5.78 17.05
CA PHE A 50 -3.76 5.19 16.06
C PHE A 50 -5.07 4.77 16.71
N LEU A 51 -6.21 5.00 16.06
CA LEU A 51 -7.52 4.58 16.51
C LEU A 51 -8.29 3.89 15.38
N PHE A 52 -8.56 2.61 15.54
CA PHE A 52 -9.34 1.80 14.61
C PHE A 52 -10.72 1.58 15.22
N ALA A 53 -11.76 2.07 14.54
CA ALA A 53 -13.13 2.00 15.02
C ALA A 53 -13.93 0.96 14.22
N GLY A 54 -14.59 0.04 14.91
CA GLY A 54 -15.53 -0.90 14.31
C GLY A 54 -16.69 -0.20 13.61
N GLY A 55 -17.51 -0.99 12.92
CA GLY A 55 -18.71 -0.52 12.23
C GLY A 55 -19.72 0.20 13.14
N GLY A 56 -20.52 1.10 12.55
CA GLY A 56 -21.66 1.72 13.21
C GLY A 56 -21.41 2.97 14.07
N TYR A 57 -20.15 3.38 14.29
CA TYR A 57 -19.87 4.65 14.98
C TYR A 57 -20.00 5.86 14.06
N GLU A 58 -20.65 6.91 14.57
CA GLU A 58 -20.64 8.23 13.95
C GLU A 58 -19.22 8.83 14.02
N PRO A 59 -18.60 9.20 12.88
CA PRO A 59 -17.17 9.50 12.84
C PRO A 59 -16.82 10.80 13.56
N ARG A 60 -17.65 11.84 13.47
CA ARG A 60 -17.37 13.16 14.06
C ARG A 60 -17.19 13.10 15.58
N PRO A 61 -18.17 12.64 16.39
CA PRO A 61 -18.01 12.58 17.84
C PRO A 61 -16.87 11.65 18.27
N LEU A 62 -16.63 10.56 17.54
CA LEU A 62 -15.55 9.62 17.79
C LEU A 62 -14.18 10.29 17.61
N VAL A 63 -13.97 10.94 16.46
CA VAL A 63 -12.70 11.60 16.10
C VAL A 63 -12.44 12.80 17.01
N ASP A 64 -13.46 13.61 17.30
CA ASP A 64 -13.32 14.77 18.20
C ASP A 64 -12.92 14.36 19.62
N ALA A 65 -13.57 13.34 20.19
CA ALA A 65 -13.23 12.84 21.52
C ALA A 65 -11.86 12.14 21.52
N GLY A 66 -11.57 11.37 20.47
CA GLY A 66 -10.29 10.70 20.32
C GLY A 66 -9.12 11.69 20.26
N ALA A 67 -9.29 12.80 19.53
CA ALA A 67 -8.26 13.83 19.41
C ALA A 67 -8.04 14.54 20.75
N ALA A 68 -9.10 14.80 21.50
CA ALA A 68 -9.01 15.36 22.84
C ALA A 68 -8.29 14.42 23.81
N ALA A 69 -8.56 13.11 23.75
CA ALA A 69 -7.92 12.11 24.61
C ALA A 69 -6.45 11.84 24.25
N ALA A 70 -6.09 11.95 22.96
CA ALA A 70 -4.72 11.76 22.48
C ALA A 70 -3.82 12.98 22.73
N ALA A 71 -4.40 14.19 22.80
CA ALA A 71 -3.63 15.43 22.89
C ALA A 71 -2.63 15.44 24.08
N PRO A 72 -1.39 15.91 23.88
CA PRO A 72 -0.89 16.63 22.70
C PRO A 72 -0.40 15.74 21.53
N ALA A 73 -0.51 14.42 21.60
CA ALA A 73 -0.14 13.53 20.50
C ALA A 73 -1.04 13.73 19.27
N ARG A 74 -0.53 13.33 18.10
CA ARG A 74 -1.30 13.31 16.84
C ARG A 74 -2.25 12.13 16.85
N LEU A 75 -3.50 12.33 16.42
CA LEU A 75 -4.44 11.21 16.22
C LEU A 75 -4.48 10.81 14.74
N VAL A 76 -4.34 9.52 14.46
CA VAL A 76 -4.62 8.91 13.15
C VAL A 76 -5.70 7.87 13.33
N ALA A 77 -6.83 8.01 12.64
CA ALA A 77 -7.98 7.14 12.81
C ALA A 77 -8.54 6.62 11.48
N CYS A 78 -9.22 5.48 11.52
CA CYS A 78 -10.08 5.02 10.44
C CYS A 78 -11.12 4.02 10.93
N ASN A 79 -12.14 3.75 10.12
CA ASN A 79 -13.03 2.63 10.39
C ASN A 79 -12.49 1.28 9.90
N THR A 80 -12.95 0.23 10.57
CA THR A 80 -12.70 -1.18 10.30
C THR A 80 -13.99 -1.97 10.52
N ILE A 81 -14.01 -3.23 10.05
CA ILE A 81 -15.08 -4.19 10.38
C ILE A 81 -14.93 -4.66 11.83
N LEU A 82 -13.70 -5.03 12.20
CA LEU A 82 -13.34 -5.63 13.48
C LEU A 82 -11.91 -5.22 13.85
N GLY A 83 -11.63 -5.11 15.15
CA GLY A 83 -10.27 -4.95 15.67
C GLY A 83 -9.72 -6.25 16.23
N PHE A 84 -8.39 -6.39 16.27
CA PHE A 84 -7.73 -7.49 16.99
C PHE A 84 -6.66 -6.93 17.91
N VAL A 85 -6.67 -7.38 19.17
CA VAL A 85 -5.64 -7.03 20.16
C VAL A 85 -5.20 -8.31 20.87
N ALA A 86 -3.89 -8.58 20.85
CA ALA A 86 -3.30 -9.75 21.50
C ALA A 86 -4.03 -11.09 21.17
N GLY A 87 -4.45 -11.26 19.92
CA GLY A 87 -5.15 -12.46 19.45
C GLY A 87 -6.65 -12.53 19.75
N SER A 88 -7.21 -11.51 20.42
CA SER A 88 -8.64 -11.41 20.72
C SER A 88 -9.34 -10.46 19.74
N GLY A 89 -10.49 -10.88 19.21
CA GLY A 89 -11.35 -10.04 18.38
C GLY A 89 -12.10 -9.02 19.24
N ILE A 90 -12.13 -7.77 18.78
CA ILE A 90 -12.70 -6.64 19.49
C ILE A 90 -13.81 -6.02 18.64
N HIS A 91 -15.03 -6.08 19.14
CA HIS A 91 -16.16 -5.31 18.64
C HIS A 91 -16.20 -3.97 19.36
N GLY A 92 -15.81 -2.90 18.66
CA GLY A 92 -15.69 -1.56 19.24
C GLY A 92 -14.49 -0.81 18.68
N THR A 93 -13.75 -0.12 19.54
CA THR A 93 -12.55 0.65 19.16
C THR A 93 -11.28 0.00 19.68
N VAL A 94 -10.21 0.10 18.90
CA VAL A 94 -8.85 -0.31 19.27
C VAL A 94 -7.92 0.88 19.09
N ALA A 95 -7.13 1.19 20.10
CA ALA A 95 -6.12 2.24 20.04
C ALA A 95 -4.71 1.65 20.15
N LEU A 96 -3.74 2.28 19.48
CA LEU A 96 -2.31 2.00 19.59
C LEU A 96 -1.56 3.32 19.81
N HIS A 97 -0.88 3.45 20.94
CA HIS A 97 0.03 4.57 21.21
C HIS A 97 1.44 4.21 20.77
N VAL A 98 2.02 5.06 19.92
CA VAL A 98 3.40 4.97 19.45
C VAL A 98 4.17 6.21 19.93
N PRO A 99 5.15 6.04 20.86
CA PRO A 99 5.90 7.17 21.40
C PRO A 99 6.96 7.68 20.41
N GLY A 100 7.12 9.01 20.32
CA GLY A 100 8.03 9.66 19.37
C GLY A 100 9.51 9.69 19.74
N GLY A 101 9.90 9.29 20.95
CA GLY A 101 11.27 9.41 21.49
C GLY A 101 12.42 9.23 20.47
N GLU A 102 12.74 7.99 20.09
CA GLU A 102 13.77 7.71 19.06
C GLU A 102 13.21 7.69 17.63
N LEU A 103 11.92 8.01 17.46
CA LEU A 103 11.20 7.94 16.20
C LEU A 103 10.83 9.34 15.70
N GLY A 104 11.50 9.79 14.64
CA GLY A 104 11.07 11.00 13.93
C GLY A 104 9.81 10.72 13.14
N MET A 105 8.64 11.05 13.69
CA MET A 105 7.34 10.79 13.05
C MET A 105 6.74 12.06 12.45
N GLY A 106 6.29 11.95 11.21
CA GLY A 106 5.54 13.00 10.52
C GLY A 106 4.23 12.44 10.00
N VAL A 107 3.14 13.17 10.20
CA VAL A 107 1.79 12.76 9.82
C VAL A 107 1.19 13.81 8.91
N ALA A 108 0.63 13.38 7.79
CA ALA A 108 -0.11 14.24 6.88
C ALA A 108 -1.28 13.50 6.25
N ALA A 109 -2.27 14.25 5.80
CA ALA A 109 -3.41 13.72 5.08
C ALA A 109 -3.67 14.54 3.83
N ALA A 110 -4.09 13.86 2.77
CA ALA A 110 -4.56 14.49 1.55
C ALA A 110 -5.92 13.92 1.18
N ARG A 111 -6.84 14.82 0.84
CA ARG A 111 -8.16 14.45 0.31
C ARG A 111 -8.02 14.06 -1.14
N GLU A 112 -8.82 13.08 -1.55
CA GLU A 112 -8.97 12.72 -2.95
C GLU A 112 -9.66 13.89 -3.70
N GLN A 113 -9.15 14.21 -4.90
CA GLN A 113 -9.69 15.24 -5.78
C GLN A 113 -9.79 14.69 -7.21
N ASP A 114 -10.96 14.87 -7.85
CA ASP A 114 -11.22 14.52 -9.26
C ASP A 114 -10.91 13.07 -9.68
N GLY A 115 -10.97 12.13 -8.73
CA GLY A 115 -10.65 10.72 -8.89
C GLY A 115 -9.16 10.38 -8.76
N ASP A 116 -8.31 11.33 -8.35
CA ASP A 116 -6.85 11.16 -8.35
C ASP A 116 -6.29 10.77 -6.97
N LEU A 117 -6.39 9.47 -6.66
CA LEU A 117 -5.77 8.89 -5.47
C LEU A 117 -4.24 8.82 -5.55
N HIS A 118 -3.66 8.83 -6.76
CA HIS A 118 -2.21 8.86 -6.93
C HIS A 118 -1.65 10.18 -6.40
N GLU A 119 -2.24 11.29 -6.83
CA GLU A 119 -1.89 12.64 -6.37
C GLU A 119 -2.05 12.77 -4.86
N ALA A 120 -3.21 12.38 -4.33
CA ALA A 120 -3.48 12.45 -2.89
C ALA A 120 -2.41 11.66 -2.11
N SER A 121 -2.09 10.45 -2.54
CA SER A 121 -1.06 9.65 -1.86
C SER A 121 0.33 10.27 -1.98
N ARG A 122 0.68 10.84 -3.13
CA ARG A 122 1.96 11.51 -3.33
C ARG A 122 2.10 12.74 -2.44
N GLN A 123 1.05 13.55 -2.35
CA GLN A 123 1.00 14.73 -1.49
C GLN A 123 1.12 14.34 -0.01
N ALA A 124 0.29 13.41 0.47
CA ALA A 124 0.32 12.97 1.87
C ALA A 124 1.71 12.41 2.24
N ALA A 125 2.31 11.58 1.38
CA ALA A 125 3.66 11.05 1.62
C ALA A 125 4.73 12.16 1.66
N ALA A 126 4.66 13.15 0.77
CA ALA A 126 5.62 14.26 0.73
C ALA A 126 5.55 15.14 1.98
N GLU A 127 4.33 15.49 2.40
CA GLU A 127 4.08 16.31 3.60
C GLU A 127 4.46 15.56 4.87
N ALA A 128 4.10 14.27 4.99
CA ALA A 128 4.49 13.43 6.13
C ALA A 128 6.02 13.30 6.23
N LYS A 129 6.71 13.08 5.10
CA LYS A 129 8.17 13.02 5.04
C LYS A 129 8.82 14.33 5.48
N ALA A 130 8.29 15.47 5.03
CA ALA A 130 8.79 16.78 5.43
C ALA A 130 8.58 17.04 6.93
N ALA A 131 7.40 16.67 7.47
CA ALA A 131 7.08 16.82 8.88
C ALA A 131 7.92 15.91 9.79
N ALA A 132 8.32 14.72 9.31
CA ALA A 132 9.17 13.79 10.06
C ALA A 132 10.62 14.27 10.23
N GLY A 133 11.00 15.38 9.58
CA GLY A 133 12.33 15.96 9.64
C GLY A 133 13.36 15.22 8.77
N PRO A 134 14.66 15.45 9.01
CA PRO A 134 15.74 14.86 8.22
C PRO A 134 15.63 13.34 8.19
N THR A 135 15.73 12.76 6.99
CA THR A 135 15.63 11.30 6.81
C THR A 135 16.74 10.62 7.60
N GLY A 136 16.34 9.77 8.56
CA GLY A 136 17.27 8.93 9.30
C GLY A 136 17.90 7.85 8.42
N SER A 137 18.81 7.06 8.98
CA SER A 137 19.41 5.91 8.27
C SER A 137 18.37 4.82 7.93
N HIS A 138 17.24 4.82 8.63
CA HIS A 138 16.13 3.90 8.44
C HIS A 138 14.81 4.67 8.44
N SER A 139 13.94 4.35 7.49
CA SER A 139 12.61 4.94 7.41
C SER A 139 11.56 3.90 7.03
N ALA A 140 10.32 4.12 7.41
CA ALA A 140 9.14 3.39 6.92
C ALA A 140 8.02 4.39 6.62
N LEU A 141 7.16 4.05 5.66
CA LEU A 141 5.96 4.82 5.35
C LEU A 141 4.73 3.95 5.63
N LEU A 142 3.92 4.36 6.60
CA LEU A 142 2.61 3.76 6.86
C LEU A 142 1.54 4.58 6.14
N LEU A 143 0.64 3.91 5.43
CA LEU A 143 -0.48 4.51 4.71
C LEU A 143 -1.81 3.96 5.21
N LEU A 144 -2.77 4.85 5.43
CA LEU A 144 -4.17 4.50 5.56
C LEU A 144 -4.97 5.19 4.46
N SER A 145 -5.68 4.44 3.64
CA SER A 145 -6.51 4.96 2.54
C SER A 145 -7.98 4.68 2.78
N SER A 146 -8.87 5.46 2.17
CA SER A 146 -10.29 5.11 2.12
C SER A 146 -10.50 3.89 1.21
N GLY A 147 -10.98 2.77 1.74
CA GLY A 147 -11.02 1.50 1.02
C GLY A 147 -12.14 1.36 -0.01
N HIS A 148 -13.18 2.19 0.06
CA HIS A 148 -14.38 2.02 -0.78
C HIS A 148 -14.20 2.43 -2.25
N ILE A 149 -13.16 3.21 -2.60
CA ILE A 149 -13.03 3.86 -3.91
C ILE A 149 -12.29 3.01 -4.97
N GLY A 150 -11.78 1.83 -4.62
CA GLY A 150 -10.81 1.14 -5.49
C GLY A 150 -9.49 1.91 -5.56
N GLY A 151 -8.75 1.84 -6.66
CA GLY A 151 -7.56 2.69 -6.89
C GLY A 151 -6.37 2.46 -5.95
N GLN A 152 -6.34 1.39 -5.17
CA GLN A 152 -5.29 1.15 -4.16
C GLN A 152 -3.89 0.97 -4.77
N ARG A 153 -3.83 0.58 -6.06
CA ARG A 153 -2.57 0.58 -6.81
C ARG A 153 -2.01 1.98 -7.01
N ASP A 154 -2.88 2.95 -7.27
CA ASP A 154 -2.51 4.35 -7.50
C ASP A 154 -1.99 5.00 -6.22
N VAL A 155 -2.60 4.66 -5.07
CA VAL A 155 -2.08 5.03 -3.74
C VAL A 155 -0.65 4.53 -3.56
N VAL A 156 -0.42 3.23 -3.75
CA VAL A 156 0.92 2.63 -3.60
C VAL A 156 1.92 3.26 -4.57
N GLN A 157 1.53 3.52 -5.82
CA GLN A 157 2.39 4.13 -6.82
C GLN A 157 2.77 5.58 -6.44
N GLY A 158 1.79 6.40 -6.06
CA GLY A 158 2.02 7.79 -5.66
C GLY A 158 2.92 7.91 -4.43
N ALA A 159 2.73 7.01 -3.45
CA ALA A 159 3.61 6.94 -2.29
C ALA A 159 5.06 6.56 -2.65
N TYR A 160 5.27 5.57 -3.53
CA TYR A 160 6.62 5.15 -3.93
C TYR A 160 7.39 6.22 -4.71
N GLU A 161 6.72 7.14 -5.40
CA GLU A 161 7.38 8.29 -6.04
C GLU A 161 8.06 9.22 -5.03
N ILE A 162 7.57 9.27 -3.79
CA ILE A 162 8.17 10.05 -2.69
C ILE A 162 9.11 9.21 -1.83
N ALA A 163 8.67 8.00 -1.49
CA ALA A 163 9.38 7.13 -0.56
C ALA A 163 10.63 6.51 -1.20
N GLY A 164 10.54 6.19 -2.50
CA GLY A 164 11.54 5.41 -3.21
C GLY A 164 11.54 3.93 -2.82
N ALA A 165 12.20 3.11 -3.63
CA ALA A 165 12.15 1.64 -3.49
C ALA A 165 12.81 1.06 -2.23
N ARG A 166 13.51 1.89 -1.44
CA ARG A 166 14.24 1.45 -0.22
C ARG A 166 13.43 1.61 1.06
N VAL A 167 12.39 2.42 1.03
CA VAL A 167 11.55 2.67 2.20
C VAL A 167 10.40 1.66 2.17
N PRO A 168 10.29 0.75 3.16
CA PRO A 168 9.15 -0.14 3.25
C PRO A 168 7.86 0.67 3.39
N LEU A 169 6.86 0.25 2.61
CA LEU A 169 5.51 0.77 2.66
C LEU A 169 4.62 -0.26 3.40
N VAL A 170 3.90 0.22 4.42
CA VAL A 170 3.01 -0.58 5.25
C VAL A 170 1.66 0.10 5.42
N GLY A 171 0.70 -0.58 6.04
CA GLY A 171 -0.61 -0.04 6.36
C GLY A 171 -1.74 -0.78 5.64
N GLY A 172 -2.81 -0.09 5.33
CA GLY A 172 -4.02 -0.71 4.80
C GLY A 172 -5.09 0.29 4.40
N ALA A 173 -6.27 -0.23 4.08
CA ALA A 173 -7.42 0.59 3.73
C ALA A 173 -8.48 0.49 4.81
N ALA A 174 -9.15 1.61 5.08
CA ALA A 174 -10.33 1.66 5.93
C ALA A 174 -11.40 0.71 5.39
N ALA A 175 -12.03 -0.05 6.28
CA ALA A 175 -13.02 -1.05 5.91
C ALA A 175 -14.41 -0.66 6.42
N SER A 176 -15.40 -0.97 5.60
CA SER A 176 -16.80 -0.70 5.88
C SER A 176 -17.44 -1.84 6.65
N ASP A 177 -18.49 -1.54 7.41
CA ASP A 177 -19.29 -2.53 8.14
C ASP A 177 -20.11 -3.45 7.22
N GLU A 178 -20.87 -4.36 7.82
CA GLU A 178 -21.74 -5.29 7.10
C GLU A 178 -22.83 -4.59 6.27
N GLN A 179 -23.15 -3.34 6.60
CA GLN A 179 -24.12 -2.50 5.87
C GLN A 179 -23.47 -1.71 4.73
N MET A 180 -22.17 -1.88 4.48
CA MET A 180 -21.41 -1.15 3.47
C MET A 180 -21.44 0.38 3.65
N SER A 181 -21.49 0.86 4.90
CA SER A 181 -21.37 2.29 5.24
C SER A 181 -20.13 2.95 4.62
N PRO A 182 -20.15 4.25 4.27
CA PRO A 182 -18.97 4.94 3.75
C PRO A 182 -17.75 4.80 4.67
N THR A 183 -16.59 4.50 4.08
CA THR A 183 -15.31 4.48 4.81
C THR A 183 -14.88 5.90 5.16
N TRP A 184 -14.16 6.05 6.27
CA TRP A 184 -13.62 7.34 6.68
C TRP A 184 -12.24 7.17 7.32
N LEU A 185 -11.46 8.25 7.23
CA LEU A 185 -10.20 8.46 7.92
C LEU A 185 -10.37 9.65 8.86
N GLY A 186 -9.54 9.71 9.90
CA GLY A 186 -9.49 10.80 10.86
C GLY A 186 -8.05 11.26 11.07
N LEU A 187 -7.81 12.56 11.01
CA LEU A 187 -6.54 13.17 11.40
C LEU A 187 -6.83 14.28 12.41
N ASP A 188 -6.41 14.09 13.65
CA ASP A 188 -6.81 14.93 14.79
C ASP A 188 -8.33 15.14 14.84
N ARG A 189 -8.81 16.36 14.60
CA ARG A 189 -10.24 16.72 14.63
C ARG A 189 -10.90 16.69 13.25
N GLU A 190 -10.15 16.34 12.20
CA GLU A 190 -10.65 16.31 10.83
C GLU A 190 -11.12 14.92 10.46
N VAL A 191 -12.38 14.81 10.00
CA VAL A 191 -12.90 13.61 9.35
C VAL A 191 -12.75 13.74 7.84
N ILE A 192 -12.13 12.73 7.23
CA ILE A 192 -11.82 12.64 5.80
C ILE A 192 -12.61 11.47 5.23
N GLY A 193 -13.58 11.74 4.36
CA GLY A 193 -14.35 10.67 3.72
C GLY A 193 -13.51 9.91 2.71
N GLN A 194 -12.83 10.63 1.81
CA GLN A 194 -12.02 10.06 0.74
C GLN A 194 -10.63 10.70 0.72
N GLY A 195 -9.59 9.88 0.82
CA GLY A 195 -8.22 10.34 0.82
C GLY A 195 -7.22 9.32 1.32
N VAL A 196 -6.04 9.83 1.69
CA VAL A 196 -4.92 9.06 2.22
C VAL A 196 -4.32 9.80 3.42
N ILE A 197 -4.07 9.08 4.50
CA ILE A 197 -3.21 9.51 5.60
C ILE A 197 -1.88 8.79 5.47
N ALA A 198 -0.80 9.55 5.55
CA ALA A 198 0.58 9.05 5.56
C ALA A 198 1.22 9.33 6.92
N VAL A 199 1.89 8.32 7.46
CA VAL A 199 2.76 8.44 8.63
C VAL A 199 4.16 8.02 8.21
N TRP A 200 5.05 9.00 8.10
CA TRP A 200 6.45 8.77 7.86
C TRP A 200 7.17 8.55 9.19
N ILE A 201 7.92 7.46 9.30
CA ILE A 201 8.62 7.07 10.52
C ILE A 201 10.10 7.00 10.21
N ASN A 202 10.91 7.88 10.80
CA ASN A 202 12.36 7.82 10.81
C ASN A 202 12.85 7.14 12.09
N SER A 203 13.90 6.33 11.99
CA SER A 203 14.55 5.73 13.15
C SER A 203 16.07 5.73 13.00
N SER A 204 16.76 5.84 14.13
CA SER A 204 18.20 5.59 14.25
C SER A 204 18.54 4.10 14.13
N ARG A 205 17.53 3.21 14.23
CA ARG A 205 17.67 1.75 14.24
C ARG A 205 16.91 1.12 13.07
N PRO A 206 17.29 -0.08 12.60
CA PRO A 206 16.53 -0.80 11.58
C PRO A 206 15.08 -1.03 12.01
N LEU A 207 14.14 -0.74 11.11
CA LEU A 207 12.72 -1.00 11.30
C LEU A 207 12.34 -2.36 10.68
N GLY A 208 11.73 -3.23 11.47
CA GLY A 208 11.18 -4.49 11.01
C GLY A 208 9.74 -4.33 10.55
N VAL A 209 9.39 -4.96 9.43
CA VAL A 209 8.00 -5.04 8.94
C VAL A 209 7.61 -6.51 8.86
N ALA A 210 6.49 -6.84 9.47
CA ALA A 210 5.88 -8.15 9.40
C ALA A 210 4.39 -8.00 9.05
N VAL A 211 3.87 -8.97 8.30
CA VAL A 211 2.45 -9.07 7.94
C VAL A 211 2.01 -10.50 8.20
N GLU A 212 0.93 -10.65 8.95
CA GLU A 212 0.27 -11.92 9.20
C GLU A 212 -1.24 -11.69 9.15
N HIS A 213 -1.95 -12.53 8.39
CA HIS A 213 -3.39 -12.42 8.16
C HIS A 213 -4.18 -13.56 8.83
N GLY A 214 -3.52 -14.43 9.62
CA GLY A 214 -4.14 -15.56 10.31
C GLY A 214 -4.56 -16.76 9.43
N TRP A 215 -4.73 -16.57 8.12
CA TRP A 215 -5.04 -17.66 7.18
C TRP A 215 -3.86 -18.61 6.92
N ALA A 216 -4.17 -19.90 6.78
CA ALA A 216 -3.23 -20.93 6.31
C ALA A 216 -3.54 -21.31 4.84
N PRO A 217 -2.51 -21.50 3.99
CA PRO A 217 -2.73 -21.89 2.61
C PRO A 217 -3.35 -23.29 2.52
N VAL A 218 -4.39 -23.43 1.69
CA VAL A 218 -5.05 -24.71 1.41
C VAL A 218 -4.55 -25.38 0.12
N SER A 219 -3.79 -24.64 -0.69
CA SER A 219 -3.31 -25.06 -2.00
C SER A 219 -1.95 -24.42 -2.31
N GLY A 220 -1.31 -24.86 -3.40
CA GLY A 220 -0.14 -24.18 -3.95
C GLY A 220 -0.48 -22.81 -4.54
N PRO A 221 0.52 -21.94 -4.78
CA PRO A 221 0.28 -20.63 -5.37
C PRO A 221 -0.28 -20.75 -6.80
N LEU A 222 -1.20 -19.86 -7.15
CA LEU A 222 -1.76 -19.72 -8.50
C LEU A 222 -1.29 -18.42 -9.14
N MET A 223 -1.14 -18.39 -10.46
CA MET A 223 -0.78 -17.20 -11.20
C MET A 223 -2.03 -16.49 -11.73
N VAL A 224 -2.19 -15.20 -11.37
CA VAL A 224 -3.16 -14.33 -12.02
C VAL A 224 -2.70 -14.11 -13.46
N THR A 225 -3.45 -14.69 -14.40
CA THR A 225 -3.12 -14.65 -15.84
C THR A 225 -3.92 -13.59 -16.58
N ARG A 226 -5.12 -13.26 -16.07
CA ARG A 226 -5.89 -12.11 -16.54
C ARG A 226 -6.68 -11.48 -15.40
N ALA A 227 -6.62 -10.15 -15.33
CA ALA A 227 -7.42 -9.34 -14.41
C ALA A 227 -7.82 -8.03 -15.10
N ARG A 228 -8.90 -7.44 -14.63
CA ARG A 228 -9.32 -6.08 -14.99
C ARG A 228 -9.65 -5.34 -13.70
N ASP A 229 -8.96 -4.24 -13.45
CA ASP A 229 -9.08 -3.45 -12.22
C ASP A 229 -8.88 -4.33 -10.98
N ASN A 230 -9.88 -4.39 -10.09
CA ASN A 230 -9.91 -5.23 -8.90
C ASN A 230 -10.56 -6.62 -9.13
N VAL A 231 -10.85 -6.99 -10.39
CA VAL A 231 -11.51 -8.26 -10.74
C VAL A 231 -10.51 -9.22 -11.37
N ILE A 232 -10.28 -10.36 -10.71
CA ILE A 232 -9.51 -11.48 -11.27
C ILE A 232 -10.41 -12.26 -12.23
N LEU A 233 -9.95 -12.42 -13.47
CA LEU A 233 -10.72 -13.08 -14.53
C LEU A 233 -10.19 -14.48 -14.82
N GLU A 234 -8.86 -14.66 -14.80
CA GLU A 234 -8.21 -15.94 -15.03
C GLU A 234 -7.08 -16.22 -14.05
N LEU A 235 -7.00 -17.49 -13.63
CA LEU A 235 -5.95 -18.09 -12.82
C LEU A 235 -5.36 -19.26 -13.60
N ASP A 236 -4.04 -19.26 -13.80
CA ASP A 236 -3.34 -20.29 -14.60
C ASP A 236 -3.94 -20.55 -15.99
N GLY A 237 -4.44 -19.50 -16.65
CA GLY A 237 -5.07 -19.56 -17.97
C GLY A 237 -6.49 -20.12 -17.98
N ARG A 238 -7.10 -20.33 -16.81
CA ARG A 238 -8.46 -20.86 -16.64
C ARG A 238 -9.37 -19.83 -15.98
N PRO A 239 -10.70 -19.90 -16.19
CA PRO A 239 -11.65 -19.01 -15.52
C PRO A 239 -11.48 -19.05 -13.99
N ALA A 240 -11.34 -17.87 -13.37
CA ALA A 240 -10.99 -17.76 -11.95
C ALA A 240 -12.02 -18.43 -11.03
N LEU A 241 -13.32 -18.37 -11.39
CA LEU A 241 -14.39 -19.00 -10.62
C LEU A 241 -14.26 -20.53 -10.60
N ASP A 242 -13.94 -21.15 -11.73
CA ASP A 242 -13.81 -22.60 -11.82
C ASP A 242 -12.64 -23.09 -10.94
N VAL A 243 -11.50 -22.40 -11.03
CA VAL A 243 -10.32 -22.69 -10.19
C VAL A 243 -10.63 -22.49 -8.70
N TYR A 244 -11.37 -21.42 -8.35
CA TYR A 244 -11.79 -21.19 -6.97
C TYR A 244 -12.70 -22.31 -6.44
N MET A 245 -13.70 -22.72 -7.22
CA MET A 245 -14.66 -23.75 -6.83
C MET A 245 -14.01 -25.13 -6.71
N GLU A 246 -13.03 -25.45 -7.56
CA GLU A 246 -12.23 -26.68 -7.43
C GLU A 246 -11.45 -26.74 -6.10
N GLN A 247 -10.91 -25.61 -5.64
CA GLN A 247 -10.20 -25.55 -4.36
C GLN A 247 -11.15 -25.51 -3.16
N ARG A 248 -12.32 -24.89 -3.30
CA ARG A 248 -13.30 -24.75 -2.22
C ARG A 248 -14.12 -26.02 -2.00
N GLY A 249 -14.50 -26.71 -3.06
CA GLY A 249 -15.51 -27.77 -3.07
C GLY A 249 -16.91 -27.26 -3.47
N PRO A 250 -17.90 -28.16 -3.60
CA PRO A 250 -19.25 -27.83 -4.05
C PRO A 250 -20.02 -26.98 -3.03
N LEU A 251 -21.02 -26.24 -3.51
CA LEU A 251 -21.96 -25.49 -2.67
C LEU A 251 -22.99 -26.45 -2.06
N ALA A 252 -23.09 -26.58 -0.74
CA ALA A 252 -24.22 -27.28 -0.12
C ALA A 252 -25.47 -26.37 -0.08
N GLU A 253 -26.66 -26.99 -0.03
CA GLU A 253 -27.93 -26.30 0.16
C GLU A 253 -28.02 -25.65 1.56
N GLY A 254 -28.56 -24.44 1.63
CA GLY A 254 -28.81 -23.70 2.89
C GLY A 254 -27.64 -22.84 3.39
N GLU A 255 -26.51 -22.79 2.69
CA GLU A 255 -25.35 -21.99 3.08
C GLU A 255 -25.45 -20.50 2.71
N ALA A 256 -24.60 -19.70 3.35
CA ALA A 256 -24.53 -18.25 3.18
C ALA A 256 -24.32 -17.81 1.72
N PRO A 257 -24.73 -16.56 1.36
CA PRO A 257 -24.48 -15.99 0.06
C PRO A 257 -23.01 -16.10 -0.35
N PHE A 258 -22.75 -16.27 -1.65
CA PHE A 258 -21.42 -16.54 -2.19
C PHE A 258 -20.34 -15.55 -1.70
N GLY A 259 -20.68 -14.26 -1.55
CA GLY A 259 -19.75 -13.25 -1.02
C GLY A 259 -19.27 -13.57 0.41
N TRP A 260 -20.17 -13.93 1.32
CA TRP A 260 -19.79 -14.27 2.70
C TRP A 260 -18.95 -15.55 2.76
N ARG A 261 -19.27 -16.53 1.91
CA ARG A 261 -18.45 -17.74 1.74
C ARG A 261 -17.02 -17.39 1.33
N THR A 262 -16.81 -16.39 0.48
CA THR A 262 -15.45 -16.02 0.05
C THR A 262 -14.59 -15.46 1.16
N LEU A 263 -15.17 -14.96 2.25
CA LEU A 263 -14.43 -14.49 3.42
C LEU A 263 -13.90 -15.64 4.30
N ASP A 264 -14.46 -16.85 4.20
CA ASP A 264 -14.01 -18.02 4.96
C ASP A 264 -12.80 -18.73 4.32
N ARG A 265 -12.61 -18.64 3.00
CA ARG A 265 -11.33 -19.01 2.36
C ARG A 265 -11.04 -18.02 1.26
N PRO A 266 -10.57 -16.81 1.62
CA PRO A 266 -10.27 -15.79 0.65
C PRO A 266 -9.05 -16.18 -0.18
N TRP A 267 -8.95 -15.59 -1.37
CA TRP A 267 -7.67 -15.52 -2.05
C TRP A 267 -6.74 -14.62 -1.22
N ALA A 268 -5.64 -15.19 -0.74
CA ALA A 268 -4.64 -14.47 0.03
C ALA A 268 -3.29 -14.46 -0.70
N CYS A 269 -2.54 -13.37 -0.56
CA CYS A 269 -1.13 -13.37 -0.92
C CYS A 269 -0.38 -14.15 0.17
N PRO A 270 0.50 -15.11 -0.18
CA PRO A 270 1.23 -15.85 0.83
C PRO A 270 1.99 -14.88 1.75
N PRO A 271 1.99 -15.10 3.08
CA PRO A 271 2.74 -14.27 4.00
C PRO A 271 4.22 -14.29 3.59
N SER A 272 4.88 -13.12 3.64
CA SER A 272 6.27 -12.93 3.22
C SER A 272 7.30 -13.68 4.09
N THR A 273 6.85 -14.39 5.12
CA THR A 273 7.65 -15.18 6.07
C THR A 273 8.02 -16.57 5.56
N ALA A 274 7.44 -17.06 4.47
CA ALA A 274 8.03 -18.19 3.76
C ALA A 274 9.42 -17.75 3.27
N PRO A 275 10.51 -18.52 3.52
CA PRO A 275 11.81 -18.17 2.96
C PRO A 275 11.61 -18.05 1.47
N SER A 276 11.65 -16.82 0.98
CA SER A 276 11.61 -16.54 -0.44
C SER A 276 12.92 -17.10 -0.97
N ARG A 277 12.89 -18.39 -1.32
CA ARG A 277 13.62 -18.86 -2.47
C ARG A 277 13.02 -18.10 -3.64
N CYS A 278 13.45 -16.85 -3.82
CA CYS A 278 13.64 -16.26 -5.13
C CYS A 278 14.70 -17.13 -5.82
N GLY A 279 14.29 -18.36 -6.15
CA GLY A 279 15.02 -19.23 -7.04
C GLY A 279 14.89 -18.58 -8.40
N TRP A 280 15.97 -17.94 -8.82
CA TRP A 280 16.22 -17.72 -10.23
C TRP A 280 16.25 -19.10 -10.89
N SER A 281 15.10 -19.59 -11.34
CA SER A 281 15.07 -20.72 -12.24
C SER A 281 15.58 -20.21 -13.58
N ARG A 282 16.80 -20.62 -13.93
CA ARG A 282 17.26 -20.59 -15.32
C ARG A 282 16.26 -21.42 -16.11
N ALA A 283 15.37 -20.75 -16.85
CA ALA A 283 14.56 -21.42 -17.85
C ALA A 283 15.49 -22.01 -18.93
N PRO A 284 15.29 -23.27 -19.36
CA PRO A 284 15.97 -23.79 -20.54
C PRO A 284 15.54 -23.00 -21.80
N PRO A 285 16.39 -22.96 -22.83
CA PRO A 285 16.35 -21.93 -23.85
C PRO A 285 15.29 -22.22 -24.91
N THR A 286 14.03 -21.92 -24.62
CA THR A 286 13.00 -21.69 -25.63
C THR A 286 11.88 -20.86 -25.03
N THR A 287 12.00 -19.54 -25.13
CA THR A 287 10.97 -18.62 -25.66
C THR A 287 11.36 -17.20 -25.25
N VAL A 288 11.55 -16.38 -26.27
CA VAL A 288 12.06 -15.01 -26.21
C VAL A 288 11.01 -14.05 -25.64
N VAL A 289 11.45 -13.18 -24.75
CA VAL A 289 10.75 -12.01 -24.22
C VAL A 289 10.32 -11.09 -25.37
N TRP A 290 9.04 -10.72 -25.42
CA TRP A 290 8.63 -9.51 -26.13
C TRP A 290 8.26 -8.42 -25.13
N ARG A 291 9.06 -7.36 -25.14
CA ARG A 291 8.70 -6.04 -24.65
C ARG A 291 8.25 -5.24 -25.87
N CYS A 292 7.11 -4.59 -25.82
CA CYS A 292 6.99 -3.31 -26.51
C CYS A 292 6.12 -2.34 -25.71
N SER A 293 6.71 -1.15 -25.57
CA SER A 293 6.19 0.06 -24.97
C SER A 293 5.15 0.77 -25.85
N ARG A 294 4.27 1.53 -25.18
CA ARG A 294 3.48 2.70 -25.63
C ARG A 294 2.07 2.51 -26.22
N THR A 295 1.10 2.95 -25.40
CA THR A 295 0.04 3.97 -25.65
C THR A 295 -0.55 4.16 -27.06
N SER A 296 -1.86 3.92 -27.13
CA SER A 296 -2.94 4.58 -27.90
C SER A 296 -2.85 4.84 -29.43
N THR A 297 -3.97 4.47 -30.05
CA THR A 297 -4.69 5.05 -31.22
C THR A 297 -4.42 4.59 -32.65
N THR A 298 -5.55 4.17 -33.25
CA THR A 298 -5.98 4.18 -34.66
C THR A 298 -5.44 3.17 -35.66
N SER A 299 -6.42 2.57 -36.35
CA SER A 299 -6.34 1.62 -37.45
C SER A 299 -5.82 2.22 -38.76
N ARG A 300 -5.08 1.41 -39.53
CA ARG A 300 -5.25 1.22 -41.00
C ARG A 300 -4.31 0.12 -41.55
N SER A 301 -4.96 -0.87 -42.17
CA SER A 301 -4.60 -1.74 -43.31
C SER A 301 -3.15 -2.15 -43.64
N CYS A 302 -2.96 -3.48 -43.63
CA CYS A 302 -2.26 -4.38 -44.56
C CYS A 302 -1.19 -3.88 -45.56
N GLY A 303 -0.04 -4.57 -45.54
CA GLY A 303 0.89 -4.75 -46.67
C GLY A 303 1.84 -5.92 -46.40
N SER A 304 1.68 -7.03 -47.12
CA SER A 304 2.42 -8.29 -47.03
C SER A 304 3.71 -8.29 -47.86
N TRP A 305 4.83 -8.80 -47.34
CA TRP A 305 5.94 -9.38 -48.14
C TRP A 305 6.62 -10.53 -47.40
N GLY A 306 6.94 -11.61 -48.14
CA GLY A 306 7.34 -12.94 -47.66
C GLY A 306 8.83 -13.15 -47.31
N PRO A 307 9.24 -14.41 -47.09
CA PRO A 307 10.35 -14.74 -46.17
C PRO A 307 11.61 -15.28 -46.86
N THR A 308 12.82 -14.90 -46.40
CA THR A 308 14.01 -15.79 -46.39
C THR A 308 15.15 -15.24 -45.51
N PRO A 309 15.80 -16.05 -44.64
CA PRO A 309 16.87 -15.61 -43.74
C PRO A 309 18.28 -16.11 -44.17
N PRO A 310 19.38 -15.61 -43.55
CA PRO A 310 20.58 -16.43 -43.41
C PRO A 310 21.16 -16.50 -41.97
N ARG A 311 21.21 -17.75 -41.49
CA ARG A 311 22.27 -18.51 -40.77
C ARG A 311 23.16 -17.83 -39.71
N CYS A 312 23.08 -18.39 -38.49
CA CYS A 312 24.11 -18.36 -37.44
C CYS A 312 25.25 -19.37 -37.69
N SER A 313 26.46 -19.03 -37.23
CA SER A 313 27.53 -19.99 -36.93
C SER A 313 27.96 -19.84 -35.47
N THR A 314 27.90 -20.94 -34.73
CA THR A 314 28.32 -21.13 -33.34
C THR A 314 29.81 -21.46 -33.23
N VAL A 315 30.49 -20.96 -32.20
CA VAL A 315 31.77 -21.50 -31.68
C VAL A 315 31.71 -21.52 -30.14
N PRO A 316 32.19 -22.58 -29.45
CA PRO A 316 31.88 -22.84 -28.04
C PRO A 316 32.92 -22.32 -27.03
N ALA A 317 32.50 -22.23 -25.77
CA ALA A 317 33.23 -21.70 -24.62
C ALA A 317 34.33 -22.61 -24.04
N ARG A 318 35.35 -21.99 -23.43
CA ARG A 318 36.23 -22.56 -22.37
C ARG A 318 36.81 -21.44 -21.46
N PRO A 319 37.32 -21.77 -20.25
CA PRO A 319 37.01 -21.03 -19.00
C PRO A 319 38.16 -20.21 -18.37
N SER A 320 37.75 -19.36 -17.41
CA SER A 320 38.44 -18.87 -16.19
C SER A 320 39.85 -18.27 -16.27
N VAL A 321 39.96 -16.93 -16.04
CA VAL A 321 41.06 -16.25 -15.31
C VAL A 321 40.56 -14.88 -14.80
N GLU A 322 40.62 -14.64 -13.49
CA GLU A 322 40.87 -13.31 -12.86
C GLU A 322 42.38 -13.28 -12.49
N PRO A 323 43.07 -12.13 -12.26
CA PRO A 323 42.53 -10.83 -11.81
C PRO A 323 43.20 -9.58 -12.46
N SER A 324 42.78 -8.40 -11.97
CA SER A 324 43.59 -7.18 -11.71
C SER A 324 43.31 -5.92 -12.55
N ASN A 325 43.10 -4.85 -11.77
CA ASN A 325 43.49 -3.44 -11.97
C ASN A 325 42.85 -2.61 -13.09
N GLY A 326 42.30 -1.45 -12.70
CA GLY A 326 42.20 -0.30 -13.61
C GLY A 326 41.03 0.63 -13.30
N TRP A 327 41.35 1.76 -12.68
CA TRP A 327 40.45 2.87 -12.39
C TRP A 327 39.90 3.53 -13.67
N ALA A 328 38.69 4.09 -13.61
CA ALA A 328 38.41 5.44 -14.11
C ALA A 328 37.01 5.93 -13.68
N VAL A 329 37.01 6.93 -12.79
CA VAL A 329 35.93 7.89 -12.58
C VAL A 329 36.04 8.94 -13.69
N SER A 330 34.94 9.30 -14.34
CA SER A 330 34.82 10.61 -14.99
C SER A 330 33.44 11.22 -14.73
N HIS A 331 33.49 12.40 -14.11
CA HIS A 331 32.42 13.31 -13.77
C HIS A 331 31.63 13.84 -14.98
N GLY A 332 30.34 14.07 -14.76
CA GLY A 332 29.78 15.42 -14.93
C GLY A 332 29.25 15.83 -16.30
N PRO A 333 28.49 16.95 -16.35
CA PRO A 333 27.18 17.03 -17.00
C PRO A 333 27.18 17.90 -18.26
N CYS A 334 26.15 17.76 -19.11
CA CYS A 334 25.81 18.80 -20.08
C CYS A 334 24.29 18.99 -20.15
N TRP A 335 23.84 20.15 -19.67
CA TRP A 335 22.52 20.69 -19.94
C TRP A 335 22.40 21.06 -21.42
N SER A 336 21.24 20.81 -22.04
CA SER A 336 20.71 21.70 -23.07
C SER A 336 19.18 21.63 -23.11
N SER A 337 18.59 22.78 -22.82
CA SER A 337 17.20 23.18 -22.95
C SER A 337 16.62 22.99 -24.36
N ALA A 338 15.41 22.43 -24.45
CA ALA A 338 14.44 22.77 -25.50
C ALA A 338 13.02 22.33 -25.10
N ALA A 339 12.16 23.31 -24.83
CA ALA A 339 10.72 23.11 -24.67
C ALA A 339 10.03 23.04 -26.05
N PRO A 340 9.04 22.15 -26.28
CA PRO A 340 8.17 22.25 -27.43
C PRO A 340 6.89 23.03 -27.10
N ARG A 341 6.67 24.12 -27.84
CA ARG A 341 5.40 24.87 -27.92
C ARG A 341 4.32 24.02 -28.58
N VAL A 342 3.16 23.86 -27.95
CA VAL A 342 1.96 23.27 -28.58
C VAL A 342 1.14 24.38 -29.23
N ARG A 343 0.94 24.29 -30.54
CA ARG A 343 0.00 25.14 -31.31
C ARG A 343 -1.41 24.53 -31.23
N HIS A 344 -2.40 25.35 -30.90
CA HIS A 344 -3.82 24.99 -31.00
C HIS A 344 -4.26 24.97 -32.47
N CYS A 345 -4.83 23.85 -32.93
CA CYS A 345 -5.66 23.78 -34.12
C CYS A 345 -7.12 23.60 -33.69
N SER A 346 -7.93 24.62 -33.95
CA SER A 346 -9.37 24.62 -33.73
C SER A 346 -10.09 23.96 -34.92
N ALA A 347 -10.82 22.87 -34.65
CA ALA A 347 -11.71 22.25 -35.63
C ALA A 347 -13.12 22.86 -35.50
N ARG A 348 -13.55 23.63 -36.51
CA ARG A 348 -14.92 24.14 -36.63
C ARG A 348 -15.89 22.98 -36.92
N ARG A 349 -16.95 22.84 -36.13
CA ARG A 349 -18.09 21.95 -36.43
C ARG A 349 -19.00 22.57 -37.50
N PRO A 350 -19.49 21.81 -38.50
CA PRO A 350 -20.58 22.25 -39.36
C PRO A 350 -21.94 22.13 -38.62
N PRO A 351 -22.93 23.00 -38.91
CA PRO A 351 -24.22 22.98 -38.22
C PRO A 351 -25.14 21.86 -38.76
N PRO A 352 -25.94 21.20 -37.91
CA PRO A 352 -26.96 20.25 -38.35
C PRO A 352 -28.21 20.98 -38.90
N ARG A 353 -28.80 20.40 -39.96
CA ARG A 353 -29.95 20.90 -40.73
C ARG A 353 -31.25 20.86 -39.91
N ARG A 354 -32.12 21.86 -40.11
CA ARG A 354 -33.50 21.88 -39.58
C ARG A 354 -34.39 20.83 -40.26
N PRO A 355 -35.36 20.24 -39.54
CA PRO A 355 -36.29 19.26 -40.10
C PRO A 355 -37.38 19.93 -40.95
N ARG A 356 -37.86 19.21 -41.97
CA ARG A 356 -39.18 19.39 -42.60
C ARG A 356 -40.07 18.26 -42.12
#